data_AF-A0A2T4MX77-F1
#
_entry.id   AF-A0A2T4MX77-F1
#
_cell.length_a   1.000
_cell.length_b   1.000
_cell.length_c   1.000
_cell.angle_alpha   90.00
_cell.angle_beta   90.00
_cell.angle_gamma   90.00
#
_symmetry.space_group_name_H-M   'P 1'
#
loop_
_entity.id
_entity.type
_entity.pdbx_description
1 polymer ?
#
loop_
_entity_poly.entity_id
_entity_poly.type
_entity_poly.pdbx_seq_one_letter_code
_entity_poly.pdbx_strand_id
1 'polypeptide(L)'
;MSDGTYNFTIGALLCWGLFVNWLMIQSISAESLLAVPMWAFLVGYFVLSIAGVLIVGMSSSPLVGLIGYNMIVAAFGAILCLAVSFVDPDVVFQAVQTTGLITAIMMFLGSMFPAFFKRISGALFISLLVMIVVELVQIFVLKATQGWTDWVVVMIFCGFIGHDWAVANEAPRNFRNALNGAVSLYMNIINIFVRLLEIYNKVK
;
A
#
# COMPACT_ATOMS: atom_id res chain seq x y z
N MET A 1 -8.06 -24.44 4.34
CA MET A 1 -8.75 -23.91 3.13
C MET A 1 -8.09 -24.54 1.91
N SER A 2 -8.79 -24.70 0.78
CA SER A 2 -8.11 -25.04 -0.48
C SER A 2 -7.25 -23.86 -0.95
N ASP A 3 -6.24 -24.09 -1.79
CA ASP A 3 -5.39 -23.02 -2.31
C ASP A 3 -6.20 -21.98 -3.10
N GLY A 4 -7.17 -22.44 -3.90
CA GLY A 4 -8.08 -21.55 -4.64
C GLY A 4 -8.91 -20.66 -3.72
N THR A 5 -9.51 -21.21 -2.65
CA THR A 5 -10.27 -20.41 -1.68
C THR A 5 -9.36 -19.46 -0.90
N TYR A 6 -8.14 -19.86 -0.58
CA TYR A 6 -7.17 -19.01 0.12
C TYR A 6 -6.76 -17.80 -0.73
N ASN A 7 -6.35 -18.02 -1.98
CA ASN A 7 -5.97 -16.94 -2.90
C ASN A 7 -7.17 -16.04 -3.26
N PHE A 8 -8.36 -16.63 -3.43
CA PHE A 8 -9.59 -15.85 -3.58
C PHE A 8 -9.86 -14.97 -2.37
N THR A 9 -9.64 -15.46 -1.15
CA THR A 9 -9.83 -14.68 0.08
C THR A 9 -8.89 -13.48 0.12
N ILE A 10 -7.61 -13.65 -0.24
CA ILE A 10 -6.66 -12.54 -0.35
C ILE A 10 -7.20 -11.50 -1.36
N GLY A 11 -7.57 -11.95 -2.57
CA GLY A 11 -8.11 -11.07 -3.61
C GLY A 11 -9.38 -10.33 -3.17
N ALA A 12 -10.32 -11.01 -2.52
CA ALA A 12 -11.54 -10.40 -2.00
C ALA A 12 -11.26 -9.34 -0.94
N LEU A 13 -10.30 -9.59 -0.04
CA LEU A 13 -9.88 -8.61 0.96
C LEU A 13 -9.20 -7.39 0.32
N LEU A 14 -8.38 -7.58 -0.71
CA LEU A 14 -7.79 -6.48 -1.48
C LEU A 14 -8.88 -5.64 -2.15
N CYS A 15 -9.82 -6.27 -2.85
CA CYS A 15 -10.95 -5.58 -3.47
C CYS A 15 -11.79 -4.83 -2.43
N TRP A 16 -12.00 -5.40 -1.23
CA TRP A 16 -12.69 -4.72 -0.14
C TRP A 16 -11.96 -3.44 0.29
N GLY A 17 -10.65 -3.50 0.53
CA GLY A 17 -9.87 -2.33 0.93
C GLY A 17 -9.90 -1.22 -0.12
N LEU A 18 -9.79 -1.58 -1.40
CA LEU A 18 -9.90 -0.63 -2.52
C LEU A 18 -11.31 -0.05 -2.65
N PHE A 19 -12.34 -0.87 -2.45
CA PHE A 19 -13.74 -0.42 -2.48
C PHE A 19 -14.04 0.57 -1.35
N VAL A 20 -13.58 0.28 -0.13
CA VAL A 20 -13.72 1.21 1.01
C VAL A 20 -12.98 2.51 0.74
N ASN A 21 -11.76 2.48 0.19
CA ASN A 21 -11.06 3.70 -0.21
C ASN A 21 -11.83 4.51 -1.25
N TRP A 22 -12.42 3.84 -2.25
CA TRP A 22 -13.27 4.51 -3.23
C TRP A 22 -14.48 5.18 -2.57
N LEU A 23 -15.14 4.51 -1.61
CA LEU A 23 -16.22 5.12 -0.82
C LEU A 23 -15.73 6.33 -0.02
N MET A 24 -14.55 6.25 0.59
CA MET A 24 -13.96 7.36 1.33
C MET A 24 -13.69 8.57 0.44
N ILE A 25 -13.14 8.36 -0.76
CA ILE A 25 -12.89 9.44 -1.73
C ILE A 25 -14.19 10.14 -2.13
N GLN A 26 -15.30 9.40 -2.26
CA GLN A 26 -16.61 9.96 -2.61
C GLN A 26 -17.32 10.65 -1.44
N SER A 27 -17.03 10.25 -0.20
CA SER A 27 -17.78 10.70 0.99
C SER A 27 -17.04 11.73 1.84
N ILE A 28 -15.71 11.74 1.80
CA ILE A 28 -14.86 12.62 2.61
C ILE A 28 -14.30 13.71 1.69
N SER A 29 -14.64 14.97 1.95
CA SER A 29 -14.07 16.08 1.20
C SER A 29 -12.60 16.31 1.58
N ALA A 30 -11.73 16.55 0.60
CA ALA A 30 -10.33 16.90 0.86
C ALA A 30 -10.19 18.16 1.72
N GLU A 31 -11.12 19.12 1.57
CA GLU A 31 -11.18 20.33 2.39
C GLU A 31 -11.32 20.01 3.89
N SER A 32 -12.13 19.00 4.24
CA SER A 32 -12.28 18.58 5.65
C SER A 32 -11.00 18.00 6.23
N LEU A 33 -10.22 17.29 5.40
CA LEU A 33 -8.93 16.73 5.80
C LEU A 33 -7.84 17.80 5.89
N LEU A 34 -7.82 18.75 4.95
CA LEU A 34 -6.89 19.89 4.97
C LEU A 34 -7.16 20.87 6.13
N ALA A 35 -8.39 20.90 6.66
CA ALA A 35 -8.72 21.67 7.85
C ALA A 35 -8.10 21.08 9.14
N VAL A 36 -7.70 19.80 9.13
CA VAL A 36 -7.00 19.17 10.24
C VAL A 36 -5.54 19.64 10.26
N PRO A 37 -4.98 20.06 11.41
CA PRO A 37 -3.57 20.42 11.49
C PRO A 37 -2.66 19.29 10.98
N MET A 38 -1.70 19.60 10.11
CA MET A 38 -0.82 18.62 9.46
C MET A 38 -0.21 17.61 10.44
N TRP A 39 0.29 18.09 11.59
CA TRP A 39 0.87 17.22 12.62
C TRP A 39 -0.16 16.26 13.24
N ALA A 40 -1.40 16.72 13.45
CA ALA A 40 -2.47 15.87 13.95
C ALA A 40 -2.88 14.82 12.91
N PHE A 41 -2.94 15.21 11.64
CA PHE A 41 -3.18 14.28 10.53
C PHE A 41 -2.11 13.20 10.43
N LEU A 42 -0.82 13.58 10.47
CA LEU A 42 0.30 12.64 10.43
C LEU A 42 0.30 11.68 11.63
N VAL A 43 0.13 12.21 12.86
CA VAL A 43 0.05 11.36 14.06
C VAL A 43 -1.13 10.41 13.98
N GLY A 44 -2.31 10.90 13.57
CA GLY A 44 -3.50 10.08 13.37
C GLY A 44 -3.28 8.95 12.36
N TYR A 45 -2.66 9.26 11.23
CA TYR A 45 -2.27 8.28 10.22
C TYR A 45 -1.35 7.19 10.78
N PHE A 46 -0.26 7.57 11.45
CA PHE A 46 0.69 6.60 12.03
C PHE A 46 0.07 5.77 13.13
N VAL A 47 -0.71 6.39 14.03
CA VAL A 47 -1.42 5.66 15.11
C VAL A 47 -2.38 4.64 14.51
N LEU A 48 -3.19 5.04 13.53
CA LEU A 48 -4.22 4.18 12.96
C LEU A 48 -3.61 3.03 12.14
N SER A 49 -2.59 3.32 11.32
CA SER A 49 -1.89 2.31 10.53
C SER A 49 -1.10 1.32 11.41
N ILE A 50 -0.32 1.80 12.39
CA ILE A 50 0.45 0.94 13.30
C ILE A 50 -0.49 0.11 14.18
N ALA A 51 -1.52 0.73 14.78
CA ALA A 51 -2.48 0.00 15.59
C ALA A 51 -3.20 -1.08 14.75
N GLY A 52 -3.58 -0.76 13.51
CA GLY A 52 -4.18 -1.72 12.59
C GLY A 52 -3.27 -2.92 12.30
N VAL A 53 -1.99 -2.67 11.99
CA VAL A 53 -0.99 -3.74 11.75
C VAL A 53 -0.79 -4.61 13.00
N LEU A 54 -0.69 -4.00 14.18
CA LEU A 54 -0.54 -4.72 15.45
C LEU A 54 -1.77 -5.59 15.75
N ILE A 55 -2.97 -5.05 15.57
CA ILE A 55 -4.23 -5.78 15.78
C ILE A 55 -4.31 -6.98 14.83
N VAL A 56 -4.04 -6.77 13.54
CA VAL A 56 -4.00 -7.86 12.54
C VAL A 56 -3.00 -8.94 12.96
N GLY A 57 -1.77 -8.54 13.30
CA GLY A 57 -0.68 -9.47 13.64
C GLY A 57 -0.91 -10.24 14.93
N MET A 58 -1.50 -9.60 15.95
CA MET A 58 -1.69 -10.20 17.28
C MET A 58 -3.04 -10.92 17.42
N SER A 59 -4.02 -10.63 16.56
CA SER A 59 -5.35 -11.23 16.69
C SER A 59 -5.39 -12.70 16.27
N SER A 60 -6.09 -13.50 17.08
CA SER A 60 -6.48 -14.87 16.74
C SER A 60 -7.90 -14.95 16.18
N SER A 61 -8.74 -13.93 16.44
CA SER A 61 -10.13 -13.89 15.99
C SER A 61 -10.25 -13.18 14.63
N PRO A 62 -10.96 -13.78 13.66
CA PRO A 62 -11.14 -13.19 12.33
C PRO A 62 -11.72 -11.79 12.33
N LEU A 63 -12.71 -11.52 13.19
CA LEU A 63 -13.37 -10.23 13.29
C LEU A 63 -12.44 -9.13 13.81
N VAL A 64 -11.61 -9.42 14.81
CA VAL A 64 -10.66 -8.44 15.35
C VAL A 64 -9.58 -8.14 14.32
N GLY A 65 -9.11 -9.16 13.58
CA GLY A 65 -8.22 -8.95 12.44
C GLY A 65 -8.84 -8.03 11.38
N LEU A 66 -10.11 -8.22 11.04
CA LEU A 66 -10.81 -7.34 10.08
C LEU A 66 -10.95 -5.91 10.58
N ILE A 67 -11.12 -5.69 11.90
CA ILE A 67 -11.10 -4.34 12.48
C ILE A 67 -9.73 -3.71 12.25
N GLY A 68 -8.64 -4.43 12.57
CA GLY A 68 -7.29 -3.94 12.33
C GLY A 68 -7.04 -3.64 10.85
N TYR A 69 -7.54 -4.48 9.94
CA TYR A 69 -7.45 -4.22 8.50
C TYR A 69 -8.19 -2.95 8.09
N ASN A 70 -9.42 -2.75 8.55
CA ASN A 70 -10.17 -1.54 8.20
C ASN A 70 -9.56 -0.26 8.81
N MET A 71 -8.84 -0.35 9.94
CA MET A 71 -8.04 0.77 10.45
C MET A 71 -6.92 1.15 9.48
N ILE A 72 -6.18 0.16 8.96
CA ILE A 72 -5.16 0.39 7.93
C ILE A 72 -5.81 1.02 6.69
N VAL A 73 -6.92 0.44 6.23
CA VAL A 73 -7.64 0.94 5.06
C VAL A 73 -8.08 2.39 5.24
N ALA A 74 -8.63 2.74 6.40
CA ALA A 74 -9.02 4.11 6.71
C ALA A 74 -7.82 5.07 6.77
N ALA A 75 -6.68 4.65 7.32
CA ALA A 75 -5.47 5.46 7.36
C ALA A 75 -4.97 5.81 5.96
N PHE A 76 -4.82 4.79 5.10
CA PHE A 76 -4.40 4.98 3.71
C PHE A 76 -5.46 5.67 2.86
N GLY A 77 -6.74 5.40 3.10
CA GLY A 77 -7.87 6.08 2.46
C GLY A 77 -7.87 7.59 2.69
N ALA A 78 -7.52 8.04 3.90
CA ALA A 78 -7.39 9.47 4.18
C ALA A 78 -6.26 10.14 3.37
N ILE A 79 -5.11 9.47 3.19
CA ILE A 79 -4.04 9.94 2.31
C ILE A 79 -4.54 9.99 0.85
N LEU A 80 -5.26 8.96 0.41
CA LEU A 80 -5.78 8.89 -0.95
C LEU A 80 -6.79 10.00 -1.26
N CYS A 81 -7.66 10.36 -0.31
CA CYS A 81 -8.55 11.51 -0.48
C CYS A 81 -7.75 12.78 -0.81
N LEU A 82 -6.67 13.05 -0.08
CA LEU A 82 -5.81 14.21 -0.37
C LEU A 82 -5.06 14.07 -1.70
N ALA A 83 -4.51 12.90 -1.99
CA ALA A 83 -3.70 12.66 -3.18
C ALA A 83 -4.50 12.75 -4.48
N VAL A 84 -5.76 12.30 -4.47
CA VAL A 84 -6.60 12.21 -5.67
C VAL A 84 -7.41 13.48 -5.92
N SER A 85 -7.84 14.21 -4.87
CA SER A 85 -8.79 15.33 -5.02
C SER A 85 -8.31 16.52 -5.84
N PHE A 86 -7.01 16.69 -6.04
CA PHE A 86 -6.43 17.80 -6.80
C PHE A 86 -5.78 17.35 -8.12
N VAL A 87 -6.01 16.10 -8.53
CA VAL A 87 -5.40 15.51 -9.72
C VAL A 87 -6.47 15.27 -10.79
N ASP A 88 -6.08 15.48 -12.03
CA ASP A 88 -6.93 15.23 -13.19
C ASP A 88 -7.43 13.77 -13.21
N PRO A 89 -8.74 13.52 -13.41
CA PRO A 89 -9.30 12.17 -13.47
C PRO A 89 -8.60 11.24 -14.46
N ASP A 90 -8.11 11.76 -15.59
CA ASP A 90 -7.40 10.95 -16.58
C ASP A 90 -6.06 10.44 -16.03
N VAL A 91 -5.36 11.27 -15.24
CA VAL A 91 -4.10 10.91 -14.57
C VAL A 91 -4.36 9.88 -13.48
N VAL A 92 -5.44 10.06 -12.70
CA VAL A 92 -5.87 9.09 -11.68
C VAL A 92 -6.16 7.74 -12.33
N PHE A 93 -6.92 7.73 -13.43
CA PHE A 93 -7.25 6.51 -14.15
C PHE A 93 -6.00 5.80 -14.68
N GLN A 94 -5.06 6.54 -15.27
CA GLN A 94 -3.79 6.00 -15.75
C GLN A 94 -2.96 5.39 -14.60
N ALA A 95 -2.92 6.04 -13.44
CA ALA A 95 -2.24 5.53 -12.24
C ALA A 95 -2.88 4.23 -11.72
N VAL A 96 -4.22 4.16 -11.68
CA VAL A 96 -4.96 2.94 -11.28
C VAL A 96 -4.64 1.79 -12.24
N GLN A 97 -4.73 2.01 -13.55
CA GLN A 97 -4.46 0.98 -14.57
C GLN A 97 -3.02 0.46 -14.46
N THR A 98 -2.05 1.36 -14.35
CA THR A 98 -0.63 1.00 -14.26
C THR A 98 -0.35 0.22 -12.98
N THR A 99 -0.90 0.66 -11.84
CA THR A 99 -0.76 -0.04 -10.55
C THR A 99 -1.33 -1.46 -10.63
N GLY A 100 -2.52 -1.62 -11.21
CA GLY A 100 -3.16 -2.93 -11.38
C GLY A 100 -2.32 -3.87 -12.24
N LEU A 101 -1.79 -3.38 -13.37
CA LEU A 101 -0.93 -4.15 -14.26
C LEU A 101 0.37 -4.59 -13.57
N ILE A 102 1.06 -3.64 -12.92
CA ILE A 102 2.28 -3.93 -12.15
C ILE A 102 1.99 -4.98 -11.07
N THR A 103 0.91 -4.81 -10.32
CA THR A 103 0.53 -5.76 -9.25
C THR A 103 0.31 -7.16 -9.81
N ALA A 104 -0.44 -7.29 -10.91
CA ALA A 104 -0.69 -8.57 -11.56
C ALA A 104 0.60 -9.24 -12.05
N ILE A 105 1.48 -8.49 -12.70
CA ILE A 105 2.79 -8.98 -13.16
C ILE A 105 3.65 -9.43 -11.97
N MET A 106 3.72 -8.64 -10.91
CA MET A 106 4.54 -8.95 -9.74
C MET A 106 3.99 -10.15 -8.95
N MET A 107 2.67 -10.32 -8.85
CA MET A 107 2.07 -11.54 -8.29
C MET A 107 2.41 -12.76 -9.14
N PHE A 108 2.31 -12.65 -10.47
CA PHE A 108 2.69 -13.74 -11.37
C PHE A 108 4.18 -14.12 -11.21
N LEU A 109 5.08 -13.13 -11.22
CA LEU A 109 6.51 -13.35 -11.00
C LEU A 109 6.80 -13.90 -9.60
N GLY A 110 6.10 -13.44 -8.57
CA GLY A 110 6.22 -13.93 -7.20
C GLY A 110 5.85 -15.41 -7.07
N SER A 111 4.84 -15.86 -7.82
CA SER A 111 4.48 -17.29 -7.92
C SER A 111 5.55 -18.11 -8.66
N MET A 112 6.14 -17.56 -9.73
CA MET A 112 7.14 -18.27 -10.54
C MET A 112 8.52 -18.35 -9.89
N PHE A 113 8.94 -17.30 -9.19
CA PHE A 113 10.28 -17.14 -8.64
C PHE A 113 10.28 -16.82 -7.13
N PRO A 114 9.59 -17.60 -6.28
CA PRO A 114 9.42 -17.27 -4.86
C PRO A 114 10.76 -17.18 -4.09
N ALA A 115 11.72 -18.05 -4.43
CA ALA A 115 13.03 -18.06 -3.79
C ALA A 115 13.84 -16.77 -4.05
N PHE A 116 13.71 -16.19 -5.24
CA PHE A 116 14.36 -14.91 -5.59
C PHE A 116 13.82 -13.78 -4.71
N PHE A 117 12.50 -13.61 -4.66
CA PHE A 117 11.88 -12.52 -3.91
C PHE A 117 12.15 -12.60 -2.41
N LYS A 118 12.16 -13.80 -1.84
CA LYS A 118 12.54 -14.01 -0.45
C LYS A 118 13.97 -13.63 -0.14
N ARG A 119 14.90 -13.94 -1.06
CA ARG A 119 16.32 -13.62 -0.90
C ARG A 119 16.59 -12.11 -0.90
N ILE A 120 15.84 -11.34 -1.69
CA ILE A 120 16.03 -9.88 -1.80
C ILE A 120 15.31 -9.08 -0.71
N SER A 121 14.47 -9.72 0.12
CA SER A 121 13.65 -9.05 1.16
C SER A 121 14.45 -8.11 2.07
N GLY A 122 15.61 -8.56 2.56
CA GLY A 122 16.49 -7.73 3.39
C GLY A 122 17.03 -6.50 2.65
N ALA A 123 17.38 -6.66 1.37
CA ALA A 123 17.82 -5.55 0.54
C ALA A 123 16.67 -4.55 0.28
N LEU A 124 15.45 -5.04 0.02
CA LEU A 124 14.26 -4.20 -0.15
C LEU A 124 13.96 -3.39 1.11
N PHE A 125 14.04 -4.02 2.28
CA PHE A 125 13.83 -3.36 3.57
C PHE A 125 14.86 -2.25 3.84
N ILE A 126 16.15 -2.54 3.63
CA ILE A 126 17.21 -1.54 3.77
C ILE A 126 17.01 -0.41 2.75
N SER A 127 16.64 -0.74 1.51
CA SER A 127 16.40 0.25 0.45
C SER A 127 15.27 1.20 0.83
N LEU A 128 14.18 0.69 1.43
CA LEU A 128 13.08 1.52 1.91
C LEU A 128 13.53 2.48 3.01
N LEU A 129 14.31 2.01 4.00
CA LEU A 129 14.85 2.88 5.05
C LEU A 129 15.77 3.97 4.49
N VAL A 130 16.64 3.61 3.54
CA VAL A 130 17.51 4.58 2.86
C VAL A 130 16.67 5.61 2.10
N MET A 131 15.63 5.19 1.38
CA MET A 131 14.76 6.11 0.66
C MET A 131 14.05 7.08 1.60
N ILE A 132 13.57 6.63 2.76
CA ILE A 132 12.99 7.52 3.78
C ILE A 132 14.00 8.59 4.20
N VAL A 133 15.26 8.20 4.49
CA VAL A 133 16.32 9.16 4.87
C VAL A 133 16.61 10.14 3.72
N VAL A 134 16.70 9.65 2.48
CA VAL A 134 16.95 10.47 1.29
C VAL A 134 15.84 11.51 1.11
N GLU A 135 14.57 11.11 1.22
CA GLU A 135 13.42 12.02 1.08
C GLU A 135 13.39 13.07 2.20
N LEU A 136 13.68 12.68 3.44
CA LEU A 136 13.79 13.62 4.56
C LEU A 136 14.91 14.64 4.31
N VAL A 137 16.09 14.21 3.86
CA VAL A 137 17.20 15.12 3.52
C VAL A 137 16.82 16.04 2.37
N GLN A 138 16.14 15.53 1.34
CA GLN A 138 15.69 16.35 0.21
C GLN A 138 14.72 17.45 0.66
N ILE A 139 13.76 17.13 1.52
CA ILE A 139 12.76 18.07 2.02
C ILE A 139 13.40 19.11 2.96
N PHE A 140 14.18 18.67 3.95
CA PHE A 140 14.69 19.55 5.01
C PHE A 140 15.99 20.29 4.66
N VAL A 141 16.88 19.68 3.88
CA VAL A 141 18.20 20.26 3.56
C VAL A 141 18.18 20.91 2.18
N LEU A 142 17.70 20.20 1.16
CA LEU A 142 17.78 20.65 -0.23
C LEU A 142 16.58 21.51 -0.66
N LYS A 143 15.46 21.46 0.09
CA LYS A 143 14.17 22.11 -0.24
C LYS A 143 13.74 21.83 -1.69
N ALA A 144 14.10 20.66 -2.22
CA ALA A 144 13.87 20.26 -3.59
C ALA A 144 13.39 18.82 -3.62
N THR A 145 12.38 18.53 -4.44
CA THR A 145 11.91 17.17 -4.68
C THR A 145 12.46 16.71 -6.02
N GLN A 146 13.14 15.56 -6.05
CA GLN A 146 13.70 15.02 -7.29
C GLN A 146 12.79 13.95 -7.84
N GLY A 147 12.29 14.10 -9.07
CA GLY A 147 11.30 13.16 -9.65
C GLY A 147 11.78 11.72 -9.83
N TRP A 148 13.09 11.45 -9.75
CA TRP A 148 13.61 10.08 -9.85
C TRP A 148 13.37 9.26 -8.57
N THR A 149 13.16 9.89 -7.41
CA THR A 149 12.93 9.16 -6.15
C THR A 149 11.63 8.35 -6.22
N ASP A 150 10.59 8.91 -6.86
CA ASP A 150 9.30 8.24 -7.01
C ASP A 150 9.43 6.95 -7.81
N TRP A 151 10.22 6.95 -8.89
CA TRP A 151 10.53 5.76 -9.68
C TRP A 151 11.24 4.68 -8.85
N VAL A 152 12.20 5.08 -8.02
CA VAL A 152 12.92 4.15 -7.14
C VAL A 152 11.98 3.55 -6.10
N VAL A 153 11.13 4.38 -5.47
CA VAL A 153 10.14 3.92 -4.50
C VAL A 153 9.15 2.95 -5.15
N VAL A 154 8.66 3.23 -6.36
CA VAL A 154 7.81 2.30 -7.12
C VAL A 154 8.53 0.96 -7.32
N MET A 155 9.78 0.95 -7.77
CA MET A 155 10.54 -0.29 -7.96
C MET A 155 10.70 -1.10 -6.66
N ILE A 156 10.96 -0.44 -5.54
CA ILE A 156 11.06 -1.08 -4.22
C ILE A 156 9.74 -1.75 -3.85
N PHE A 157 8.62 -1.02 -3.95
CA PHE A 157 7.31 -1.58 -3.64
C PHE A 157 6.86 -2.67 -4.61
N CYS A 158 7.25 -2.60 -5.89
CA CYS A 158 7.06 -3.71 -6.83
C CYS A 158 7.74 -4.98 -6.30
N GLY A 159 8.99 -4.87 -5.85
CA GLY A 159 9.74 -5.95 -5.23
C GLY A 159 9.03 -6.52 -4.00
N PHE A 160 8.48 -5.65 -3.15
CA PHE A 160 7.69 -6.08 -1.99
C PHE A 160 6.40 -6.80 -2.36
N ILE A 161 5.67 -6.41 -3.42
CA ILE A 161 4.49 -7.17 -3.88
C ILE A 161 4.87 -8.60 -4.24
N GLY A 162 5.95 -8.78 -5.03
CA GLY A 162 6.41 -10.12 -5.41
C GLY A 162 6.85 -10.95 -4.20
N HIS A 163 7.53 -10.33 -3.24
CA HIS A 163 7.90 -10.93 -1.97
C HIS A 163 6.70 -11.34 -1.13
N ASP A 164 5.77 -10.44 -0.89
CA ASP A 164 4.64 -10.65 0.01
C ASP A 164 3.68 -11.69 -0.58
N TRP A 165 3.52 -11.71 -1.90
CA TRP A 165 2.78 -12.75 -2.59
C TRP A 165 3.46 -14.13 -2.47
N ALA A 166 4.79 -14.19 -2.66
CA ALA A 166 5.55 -15.43 -2.51
C ALA A 166 5.48 -15.98 -1.07
N VAL A 167 5.59 -15.10 -0.06
CA VAL A 167 5.44 -15.47 1.35
C VAL A 167 4.00 -15.90 1.66
N ALA A 168 3.00 -15.19 1.16
CA ALA A 168 1.59 -15.50 1.39
C ALA A 168 1.20 -16.87 0.83
N ASN A 169 1.71 -17.25 -0.35
CA ASN A 169 1.42 -18.56 -0.96
C ASN A 169 2.11 -19.74 -0.26
N GLU A 170 3.15 -19.51 0.54
CA GLU A 170 3.77 -20.57 1.33
C GLU A 170 3.21 -20.67 2.76
N ALA A 171 2.57 -19.61 3.25
CA ALA A 171 1.96 -19.59 4.58
C ALA A 171 0.80 -20.60 4.74
N PRO A 172 0.60 -21.22 5.92
CA PRO A 172 -0.50 -22.16 6.14
C PRO A 172 -1.88 -21.61 5.73
N ARG A 173 -2.72 -22.45 5.10
CA ARG A 173 -3.95 -22.03 4.41
C ARG A 173 -5.10 -21.81 5.39
N ASN A 174 -5.08 -20.65 6.02
CA ASN A 174 -6.11 -20.19 6.96
C ASN A 174 -6.43 -18.71 6.74
N PHE A 175 -7.57 -18.26 7.28
CA PHE A 175 -8.04 -16.90 7.09
C PHE A 175 -7.06 -15.84 7.62
N ARG A 176 -6.40 -16.11 8.76
CA ARG A 176 -5.44 -15.17 9.38
C ARG A 176 -4.26 -14.88 8.44
N ASN A 177 -3.70 -15.91 7.81
CA ASN A 177 -2.61 -15.74 6.87
C ASN A 177 -3.07 -15.09 5.55
N ALA A 178 -4.29 -15.38 5.10
CA ALA A 178 -4.88 -14.67 3.96
C ALA A 178 -5.06 -13.18 4.28
N LEU A 179 -5.52 -12.85 5.48
CA LEU A 179 -5.66 -11.47 5.95
C LEU A 179 -4.30 -10.76 6.06
N ASN A 180 -3.29 -11.39 6.65
CA ASN A 180 -1.94 -10.85 6.72
C ASN A 180 -1.37 -10.60 5.32
N GLY A 181 -1.53 -11.56 4.40
CA GLY A 181 -1.11 -11.40 3.01
C GLY A 181 -1.83 -10.24 2.32
N ALA A 182 -3.15 -10.13 2.48
CA ALA A 182 -3.93 -9.04 1.92
C ALA A 182 -3.51 -7.67 2.48
N VAL A 183 -3.23 -7.56 3.78
CA VAL A 183 -2.76 -6.33 4.42
C VAL A 183 -1.43 -5.87 3.82
N SER A 184 -0.43 -6.75 3.75
CA SER A 184 0.88 -6.42 3.19
C SER A 184 0.79 -6.00 1.72
N LEU A 185 0.04 -6.76 0.91
CA LEU A 185 -0.18 -6.45 -0.50
C LEU A 185 -0.93 -5.12 -0.68
N TYR A 186 -2.00 -4.89 0.07
CA TYR A 186 -2.79 -3.66 0.03
C TYR A 186 -1.91 -2.43 0.26
N MET A 187 -1.10 -2.43 1.33
CA MET A 187 -0.25 -1.27 1.65
C MET A 187 0.74 -0.97 0.53
N ASN A 188 1.37 -2.00 -0.06
CA ASN A 188 2.29 -1.80 -1.18
C ASN A 188 1.57 -1.30 -2.44
N ILE A 189 0.38 -1.84 -2.74
CA ILE A 189 -0.44 -1.41 -3.88
C ILE A 189 -0.80 0.08 -3.76
N ILE A 190 -1.24 0.54 -2.58
CA ILE A 190 -1.56 1.95 -2.36
C ILE A 190 -0.32 2.83 -2.49
N ASN A 191 0.82 2.40 -1.95
CA ASN A 191 2.07 3.17 -2.08
C ASN A 191 2.53 3.30 -3.53
N ILE A 192 2.43 2.23 -4.34
CA ILE A 192 2.72 2.31 -5.77
C ILE A 192 1.76 3.28 -6.45
N PHE A 193 0.45 3.19 -6.15
CA PHE A 193 -0.55 4.07 -6.73
C PHE A 193 -0.24 5.54 -6.47
N VAL A 194 0.02 5.92 -5.20
CA VAL A 194 0.32 7.30 -4.84
C VAL A 194 1.57 7.81 -5.57
N ARG A 195 2.62 6.99 -5.68
CA ARG A 195 3.85 7.38 -6.40
C ARG A 195 3.67 7.48 -7.90
N LEU A 196 2.91 6.57 -8.52
CA LEU A 196 2.58 6.68 -9.94
C LEU A 196 1.71 7.91 -10.23
N LEU A 197 0.78 8.22 -9.32
CA LEU A 197 -0.03 9.43 -9.41
C LEU A 197 0.86 10.68 -9.40
N GLU A 198 1.83 10.76 -8.49
CA GLU A 198 2.79 11.86 -8.44
C GLU A 198 3.67 11.94 -9.70
N ILE A 199 4.16 10.80 -10.21
CA ILE A 199 4.95 10.75 -11.44
C ILE A 199 4.14 11.29 -12.61
N TYR A 200 2.93 10.80 -12.83
CA TYR A 200 2.09 11.23 -13.94
C TYR A 200 1.64 12.69 -13.81
N ASN A 201 1.39 13.16 -12.59
CA ASN A 201 1.05 14.56 -12.34
C ASN A 201 2.22 15.53 -12.61
N LYS A 202 3.49 15.08 -12.48
CA LYS A 202 4.69 15.89 -12.78
C LYS A 202 5.06 15.93 -14.26
N VAL A 203 4.64 14.93 -15.03
CA VAL A 203 4.96 14.79 -16.47
C VAL A 203 3.94 15.53 -17.36
N LYS A 204 2.77 15.88 -16.82
CA LYS A 204 1.74 16.68 -17.48
C LYS A 204 2.02 18.17 -17.32
#